data_AF-A0A2Z2KHE2-F1
#
_entry.id   AF-A0A2Z2KHE2-F1
#
_cell.length_a   1.000
_cell.length_b   1.000
_cell.length_c   1.000
_cell.angle_alpha   90.00
_cell.angle_beta   90.00
_cell.angle_gamma   90.00
#
_symmetry.space_group_name_H-M   'P 1'
#
loop_
_entity.id
_entity.type
_entity.pdbx_description
1 polymer ?
#
loop_
_entity_poly.entity_id
_entity_poly.type
_entity_poly.pdbx_seq_one_letter_code
_entity_poly.pdbx_strand_id
1 'polypeptide(L)'
;MKSETKVRTESQRLKILNLLRSAGNSGVTNVDLVKVALRYSARIQEMYVAGYEINVEELAGGLTKYILVSEPETKKSKPDKALNVLIDEIKNKYNGIVSVEQLIEELDNNNFTVRRNIGTFC
;
A
#
# COMPACT_ATOMS: atom_id res chain seq x y z
N MET A 1 -10.03 -17.19 -9.79
CA MET A 1 -8.76 -16.55 -10.25
C MET A 1 -8.25 -15.36 -9.42
N LYS A 2 -9.06 -14.58 -8.67
CA LYS A 2 -8.54 -13.45 -7.86
C LYS A 2 -7.84 -13.84 -6.55
N SER A 3 -8.17 -15.00 -5.98
CA SER A 3 -7.65 -15.48 -4.69
C SER A 3 -6.19 -15.92 -4.77
N GLU A 4 -5.83 -16.75 -5.75
CA GLU A 4 -4.49 -17.35 -5.88
C GLU A 4 -3.40 -16.30 -6.13
N THR A 5 -3.66 -15.31 -6.99
CA THR A 5 -2.73 -14.22 -7.27
C THR A 5 -2.48 -13.34 -6.03
N LYS A 6 -3.53 -13.14 -5.21
CA LYS A 6 -3.43 -12.37 -3.96
C LYS A 6 -2.61 -13.14 -2.92
N VAL A 7 -2.86 -14.43 -2.75
CA VAL A 7 -2.11 -15.32 -1.85
C VAL A 7 -0.63 -15.37 -2.25
N ARG A 8 -0.34 -15.52 -3.55
CA ARG A 8 1.04 -15.51 -4.07
C ARG A 8 1.75 -14.19 -3.80
N THR A 9 1.05 -13.06 -4.00
CA THR A 9 1.59 -11.72 -3.75
C THR A 9 1.90 -11.49 -2.27
N GLU A 10 0.98 -11.85 -1.38
CA GLU A 10 1.19 -11.77 0.06
C GLU A 10 2.35 -12.65 0.51
N SER A 11 2.50 -13.84 -0.09
CA SER A 11 3.62 -14.75 0.18
C SER A 11 4.97 -14.19 -0.26
N GLN A 12 5.03 -13.50 -1.41
CA GLN A 12 6.28 -12.93 -1.93
C GLN A 12 6.74 -11.74 -1.11
N ARG A 13 5.82 -10.85 -0.72
CA ARG A 13 6.12 -9.72 0.16
C ARG A 13 6.65 -10.20 1.51
N LEU A 14 6.02 -11.22 2.11
CA LEU A 14 6.45 -11.77 3.39
C LEU A 14 7.85 -12.42 3.28
N LYS A 15 8.15 -13.10 2.17
CA LYS A 15 9.48 -13.67 1.92
C LYS A 15 10.56 -12.58 1.81
N ILE A 16 10.28 -11.49 1.09
CA ILE A 16 11.20 -10.34 1.01
C ILE A 16 11.41 -9.73 2.40
N LEU A 17 10.34 -9.56 3.19
CA LEU A 17 10.45 -9.00 4.54
C LEU A 17 11.33 -9.88 5.44
N ASN A 18 11.10 -11.19 5.43
CA ASN A 18 11.90 -12.12 6.22
C ASN A 18 13.35 -12.13 5.78
N LEU A 19 13.62 -12.01 4.48
CA LEU A 19 14.97 -11.91 3.95
C LEU A 19 15.68 -10.64 4.47
N LEU A 20 15.01 -9.49 4.41
CA LEU A 20 15.53 -8.23 4.94
C LEU A 20 15.77 -8.30 6.47
N ARG A 21 14.82 -8.86 7.24
CA ARG A 21 14.97 -9.07 8.68
C ARG A 21 16.16 -9.97 9.01
N SER A 22 16.34 -11.06 8.26
CA SER A 22 17.43 -12.00 8.47
C SER A 22 18.80 -11.41 8.15
N ALA A 23 18.86 -10.48 7.19
CA ALA A 23 20.08 -9.80 6.83
C ALA A 23 20.43 -8.64 7.78
N GLY A 24 19.43 -8.03 8.43
CA GLY A 24 19.61 -6.88 9.32
C GLY A 24 20.43 -5.77 8.65
N ASN A 25 21.44 -5.26 9.35
CA ASN A 25 22.32 -4.19 8.87
C ASN A 25 23.22 -4.61 7.68
N SER A 26 23.40 -5.91 7.46
CA SER A 26 24.13 -6.41 6.28
C SER A 26 23.34 -6.22 5.00
N GLY A 27 22.03 -6.01 5.06
CA GLY A 27 21.16 -5.73 3.92
C GLY A 27 21.07 -6.86 2.90
N VAL A 28 20.23 -6.65 1.89
CA VAL A 28 19.94 -7.61 0.82
C VAL A 28 20.14 -6.94 -0.52
N THR A 29 20.73 -7.62 -1.49
CA THR A 29 20.96 -7.03 -2.82
C THR A 29 19.75 -7.21 -3.75
N ASN A 30 19.65 -6.38 -4.79
CA ASN A 30 18.72 -6.57 -5.91
C ASN A 30 18.81 -7.97 -6.54
N VAL A 31 20.01 -8.55 -6.61
CA VAL A 31 20.25 -9.92 -7.11
C VAL A 31 19.61 -10.98 -6.21
N ASP A 32 19.53 -10.74 -4.90
CA ASP A 32 18.87 -11.66 -3.97
C ASP A 32 17.36 -11.47 -3.97
N LEU A 33 16.90 -10.22 -4.07
CA LEU A 33 15.47 -9.90 -4.13
C LEU A 33 14.80 -10.44 -5.40
N VAL A 34 15.47 -10.40 -6.55
CA VAL A 34 14.91 -10.89 -7.83
C VAL A 34 14.68 -12.41 -7.81
N LYS A 35 15.49 -13.17 -7.05
CA LYS A 35 15.29 -14.62 -6.83
C LYS A 35 13.99 -14.93 -6.10
N VAL A 36 13.51 -14.01 -5.25
CA VAL A 36 12.26 -14.14 -4.51
C VAL A 36 11.06 -13.66 -5.34
N ALA A 37 11.21 -12.50 -5.99
CA ALA A 37 10.18 -11.94 -6.85
C ALA A 37 10.79 -11.10 -7.98
N LEU A 38 10.43 -11.41 -9.23
CA LEU A 38 10.84 -10.64 -10.41
C LEU A 38 10.48 -9.15 -10.30
N ARG A 39 9.32 -8.84 -9.71
CA ARG A 39 8.85 -7.46 -9.45
C ARG A 39 9.06 -7.07 -7.98
N TYR A 40 10.23 -7.34 -7.42
CA TYR A 40 10.54 -7.01 -6.03
C TYR A 40 10.38 -5.51 -5.75
N SER A 41 10.68 -4.63 -6.71
CA SER A 41 10.48 -3.18 -6.57
C SER A 41 9.04 -2.81 -6.21
N ALA A 42 8.04 -3.47 -6.82
CA ALA A 42 6.64 -3.27 -6.47
C ALA A 42 6.32 -3.75 -5.04
N ARG A 43 7.00 -4.80 -4.56
CA ARG A 43 6.82 -5.32 -3.19
C ARG A 43 7.47 -4.40 -2.15
N ILE A 44 8.62 -3.82 -2.46
CA ILE A 44 9.27 -2.79 -1.65
C ILE A 44 8.38 -1.53 -1.60
N GLN A 45 7.77 -1.13 -2.71
CA GLN A 45 6.83 -0.01 -2.71
C GLN A 45 5.60 -0.27 -1.82
N GLU A 46 5.05 -1.49 -1.85
CA GLU A 46 3.97 -1.89 -0.94
C GLU A 46 4.39 -1.85 0.53
N MET A 47 5.67 -2.10 0.83
CA MET A 47 6.22 -1.98 2.18
C MET A 47 6.32 -0.51 2.62
N TYR A 48 6.81 0.39 1.76
CA TYR A 48 6.79 1.82 2.05
C TYR A 48 5.38 2.33 2.36
N VAL A 49 4.39 1.95 1.54
CA VAL A 49 2.98 2.30 1.78
C VAL A 49 2.47 1.74 3.12
N ALA A 50 2.91 0.53 3.48
CA ALA A 50 2.57 -0.09 4.76
C ALA A 50 3.30 0.52 5.96
N GLY A 51 4.26 1.44 5.74
CA GLY A 51 4.99 2.17 6.78
C GLY A 51 6.34 1.57 7.17
N TYR A 52 6.90 0.65 6.37
CA TYR A 52 8.26 0.16 6.58
C TYR A 52 9.28 1.17 6.08
N GLU A 53 10.39 1.28 6.78
CA GLU A 53 11.53 2.10 6.37
C GLU A 53 12.65 1.21 5.87
N ILE A 54 13.03 1.40 4.61
CA ILE A 54 14.06 0.61 3.93
C ILE A 54 15.07 1.59 3.35
N ASN A 55 16.31 1.52 3.82
CA ASN A 55 17.41 2.29 3.24
C ASN A 55 17.88 1.61 1.95
N VAL A 56 18.26 2.43 0.96
CA VAL A 56 18.74 1.97 -0.34
C VAL A 56 20.12 2.55 -0.58
N GLU A 57 21.09 1.67 -0.76
CA GLU A 57 22.49 2.03 -1.04
C GLU A 57 22.88 1.50 -2.42
N GLU A 58 23.35 2.39 -3.29
CA GLU A 58 23.94 1.97 -4.56
C GLU A 58 25.37 1.48 -4.33
N LEU A 59 25.66 0.28 -4.83
CA LEU A 59 26.97 -0.33 -4.83
C LEU A 59 27.55 -0.31 -6.26
N ALA A 60 28.86 -0.50 -6.37
CA ALA A 60 29.53 -0.59 -7.66
C ALA A 60 28.94 -1.73 -8.52
N GLY A 61 28.91 -1.52 -9.84
CA GLY A 61 28.48 -2.54 -10.80
C GLY A 61 26.97 -2.74 -10.92
N GLY A 62 26.15 -1.74 -10.58
CA GLY A 62 24.69 -1.81 -10.71
C GLY A 62 24.03 -2.70 -9.64
N LEU A 63 24.77 -3.00 -8.58
CA LEU A 63 24.23 -3.64 -7.39
C LEU A 63 23.55 -2.60 -6.52
N THR A 64 22.36 -2.91 -6.03
CA THR A 64 21.64 -2.05 -5.09
C THR A 64 21.36 -2.85 -3.84
N LYS A 65 21.71 -2.29 -2.69
CA LYS A 65 21.55 -2.90 -1.38
C LYS A 65 20.36 -2.26 -0.68
N TYR A 66 19.52 -3.10 -0.08
CA TYR A 66 18.32 -2.72 0.65
C TYR A 66 18.46 -3.15 2.11
N ILE A 67 18.28 -2.22 3.04
CA ILE A 67 18.44 -2.47 4.48
C ILE A 67 17.14 -2.09 5.17
N LEU A 68 16.54 -3.00 5.92
CA LEU A 68 15.38 -2.68 6.74
C LEU A 68 15.84 -1.86 7.96
N VAL A 69 15.41 -0.61 8.04
CA VAL A 69 15.78 0.34 9.09
C VAL A 69 14.79 0.27 10.24
N SER A 70 13.49 0.32 9.92
CA SER A 70 12.43 0.28 10.92
C SER A 70 11.18 -0.42 10.38
N GLU A 71 10.43 -1.01 11.31
CA GLU A 71 9.14 -1.61 11.03
C GLU A 71 8.03 -0.77 11.68
N PRO A 72 6.87 -0.63 11.03
CA PRO A 72 5.78 0.13 11.61
C PRO A 72 5.23 -0.61 12.83
N GLU A 73 5.11 0.09 13.96
CA GLU A 73 4.54 -0.47 15.21
C GLU A 73 3.11 -0.99 15.00
N THR A 74 2.36 -0.32 14.12
CA THR A 74 1.03 -0.74 13.69
C THR A 74 1.02 -0.94 12.18
N LYS A 75 0.58 -2.11 11.71
CA LYS A 75 0.32 -2.34 10.28
C LYS A 75 -0.63 -1.23 9.80
N LYS A 76 -0.16 -0.31 8.93
CA LYS A 76 -1.08 0.61 8.25
C LYS A 76 -2.09 -0.24 7.51
N SER A 77 -3.35 -0.21 7.98
CA SER A 77 -4.42 -0.88 7.25
C SER A 77 -4.50 -0.22 5.87
N LYS A 78 -5.05 -0.94 4.89
CA LYS A 78 -5.40 -0.27 3.63
C LYS A 78 -6.27 0.93 4.01
N PRO A 79 -6.02 2.12 3.43
CA PRO A 79 -6.90 3.24 3.66
C PRO A 79 -8.32 2.77 3.38
N ASP A 80 -9.22 3.10 4.31
CA ASP A 80 -10.61 2.72 4.15
C ASP A 80 -11.12 3.23 2.80
N LYS A 81 -11.98 2.44 2.18
CA LYS A 81 -12.56 2.86 0.90
C LYS A 81 -13.20 4.23 1.12
N ALA A 82 -12.95 5.17 0.22
CA ALA A 82 -13.54 6.51 0.29
C ALA A 82 -15.06 6.46 0.53
N LEU A 83 -15.76 5.50 -0.07
CA LEU A 83 -17.18 5.26 0.19
C LEU A 83 -17.49 4.90 1.65
N ASN A 84 -16.70 4.07 2.29
CA ASN A 84 -16.91 3.71 3.70
C ASN A 84 -16.70 4.92 4.60
N VAL A 85 -15.62 5.69 4.35
CA VAL A 85 -15.34 6.94 5.07
C VAL A 85 -16.54 7.89 4.94
N LEU A 86 -17.02 8.11 3.72
CA LEU A 86 -18.18 8.97 3.48
C LEU A 86 -19.46 8.46 4.18
N ILE A 87 -19.73 7.15 4.13
CA ILE A 87 -20.89 6.56 4.81
C ILE A 87 -20.79 6.76 6.33
N ASP A 88 -19.62 6.54 6.91
CA ASP A 88 -19.41 6.67 8.35
C ASP A 88 -19.54 8.13 8.79
N GLU A 89 -19.06 9.08 8.00
CA GLU A 89 -19.29 10.51 8.26
C GLU A 89 -20.76 10.89 8.16
N ILE A 90 -21.47 10.45 7.12
CA ILE A 90 -22.91 10.73 6.97
C ILE A 90 -23.70 10.16 8.15
N LYS A 91 -23.35 8.95 8.61
CA LYS A 91 -23.99 8.34 9.78
C LYS A 91 -23.69 9.09 11.07
N ASN A 92 -22.43 9.46 11.30
CA ASN A 92 -21.98 10.00 12.59
C ASN A 92 -22.27 11.50 12.74
N LYS A 93 -22.11 12.28 11.66
CA LYS A 93 -22.31 13.75 11.68
C LYS A 93 -23.76 14.14 11.42
N TYR A 94 -24.46 13.39 10.57
CA TYR A 94 -25.78 13.77 10.05
C TYR A 94 -26.89 12.75 10.35
N ASN A 95 -26.65 11.77 11.22
CA ASN A 95 -27.61 10.71 11.56
C ASN A 95 -28.18 9.96 10.34
N GLY A 96 -27.38 9.84 9.28
CA GLY A 96 -27.77 9.11 8.07
C GLY A 96 -28.60 9.90 7.06
N ILE A 97 -28.93 11.17 7.32
CA ILE A 97 -29.71 12.02 6.40
C ILE A 97 -28.90 13.27 6.09
N VAL A 98 -28.58 13.49 4.81
CA VAL A 98 -27.71 14.58 4.36
C VAL A 98 -28.39 15.36 3.23
N SER A 99 -28.26 16.70 3.25
CA SER A 99 -28.69 17.55 2.14
C SER A 99 -27.69 17.49 0.97
N VAL A 100 -28.05 18.03 -0.18
CA VAL A 100 -27.16 18.08 -1.34
C VAL A 100 -25.92 18.92 -1.04
N GLU A 101 -26.09 20.05 -0.37
CA GLU A 101 -25.02 20.98 0.00
C GLU A 101 -24.04 20.31 0.98
N GLN A 102 -24.58 19.62 1.99
CA GLN A 102 -23.79 18.90 2.97
C GLN A 102 -23.00 17.74 2.35
N LEU A 103 -23.60 17.05 1.35
CA LEU A 103 -22.89 15.99 0.64
C LEU A 103 -21.71 16.55 -0.18
N ILE A 104 -21.89 17.70 -0.84
CA ILE A 104 -20.82 18.36 -1.59
C ILE A 104 -19.69 18.80 -0.65
N GLU A 105 -20.04 19.39 0.49
CA GLU A 105 -19.07 19.82 1.51
C GLU A 105 -18.22 18.64 2.03
N GLU A 106 -18.84 17.48 2.32
CA GLU A 106 -18.10 16.31 2.78
C GLU A 106 -17.20 15.71 1.70
N LEU A 107 -17.61 15.77 0.42
CA LEU A 107 -16.74 15.35 -0.69
C LEU A 107 -15.50 16.24 -0.80
N ASP A 108 -15.68 17.56 -0.68
CA ASP A 108 -14.57 18.52 -0.77
C ASP A 108 -13.63 18.43 0.45
N ASN A 109 -14.18 18.35 1.67
CA ASN A 109 -13.40 18.21 2.91
C ASN A 109 -12.51 16.96 2.92
N ASN A 110 -12.99 15.86 2.32
CA ASN A 110 -12.25 14.60 2.21
C ASN A 110 -11.42 14.49 0.92
N ASN A 111 -11.39 15.52 0.07
CA ASN A 111 -10.75 15.50 -1.24
C ASN A 111 -11.21 14.32 -2.12
N PHE A 112 -12.49 13.95 -2.03
CA PHE A 112 -13.07 12.88 -2.83
C PHE A 112 -13.57 13.40 -4.17
N THR A 113 -13.29 12.64 -5.23
CA THR A 113 -13.81 12.95 -6.57
C THR A 113 -14.76 11.86 -7.03
N VAL A 114 -15.97 12.25 -7.43
CA VAL A 114 -16.94 11.33 -8.05
C VAL A 114 -16.69 11.30 -9.56
N ARG A 115 -16.40 10.11 -10.10
CA ARG A 115 -16.23 9.90 -11.54
C ARG A 115 -17.11 8.74 -12.00
N ARG A 116 -17.60 8.82 -13.24
CA ARG A 116 -18.28 7.69 -13.89
C ARG A 116 -17.26 6.63 -14.30
N ASN A 117 -17.66 5.37 -14.21
CA ASN A 117 -16.89 4.27 -14.75
C ASN A 117 -16.84 4.37 -16.27
N ILE A 118 -15.67 4.11 -16.85
CA ILE A 118 -15.48 4.11 -18.30
C ILE A 118 -16.29 2.93 -18.89
N GLY A 119 -17.09 3.20 -19.92
CA GLY A 119 -17.84 2.17 -20.67
C GLY A 119 -19.25 1.84 -20.14
N THR A 120 -19.78 2.59 -19.17
CA THR A 120 -21.16 2.36 -18.66
C THR A 120 -22.25 3.14 -19.38
N PHE A 121 -21.92 3.80 -20.49
CA PHE A 121 -22.90 4.37 -21.43
C PHE A 121 -22.65 3.74 -22.80
N CYS A 122 -23.49 2.76 -23.15
CA CYS A 122 -23.81 2.34 -24.51
C CYS A 122 -25.33 2.40 -24.64
#